data_AF-A0A8D3BDM4-F1
#
_entry.id   AF-A0A8D3BDM4-F1
#
_cell.length_a   1.000
_cell.length_b   1.000
_cell.length_c   1.000
_cell.angle_alpha   90.00
_cell.angle_beta   90.00
_cell.angle_gamma   90.00
#
_symmetry.space_group_name_H-M   'P 1'
#
loop_
_entity.id
_entity.type
_entity.pdbx_description
1 polymer ?
#
loop_
_entity_poly.entity_id
_entity_poly.type
_entity_poly.pdbx_seq_one_letter_code
_entity_poly.pdbx_strand_id
1 'polypeptide(L)'
;MNVRNQHRIFFSASQETISQCSETKSRPRAVCQRLTNPYFACPVMETLKKKEEVAPEVEKPTEEDDSKPKPKAFAPAIAGPKIPEGEKVDFDDIQKKRQEKDLAELHSLIEAHFIQRSKDEEELITLVNRIEKRRAERAETQRIRAEEEKERQARVAEEKERKEQEEARKRQDGDAKKKKALSNMTQQYGGVQQRDGKRGAKKLTEREKKKKILSERRKPLNIDNLTEDKLKEKANELWHWLMTLEAEKYDLGEKLRRHKYDINVLQTRVTEQQKL
;
A
#
# COMPACT_ATOMS: atom_id res chain seq x y z
N MET A 1 30.19 4.90 -77.86
CA MET A 1 31.28 5.39 -76.98
C MET A 1 30.65 5.76 -75.62
N ASN A 2 31.20 5.48 -74.43
CA ASN A 2 32.49 5.89 -73.84
C ASN A 2 32.62 7.42 -73.72
N VAL A 3 33.00 8.05 -72.60
CA VAL A 3 33.50 7.60 -71.26
C VAL A 3 32.84 8.53 -70.20
N ARG A 4 32.33 8.19 -69.01
CA ARG A 4 32.73 7.39 -67.82
C ARG A 4 33.80 8.03 -66.89
N ASN A 5 33.34 8.42 -65.70
CA ASN A 5 34.05 8.29 -64.40
C ASN A 5 35.15 9.31 -64.02
N GLN A 6 35.58 9.22 -62.75
CA GLN A 6 36.52 10.04 -61.97
C GLN A 6 35.90 11.26 -61.24
N HIS A 7 36.08 11.44 -59.92
CA HIS A 7 36.72 10.57 -58.92
C HIS A 7 36.02 10.63 -57.54
N ARG A 8 36.16 9.57 -56.74
CA ARG A 8 35.56 9.42 -55.39
C ARG A 8 36.63 8.92 -54.40
N ILE A 9 37.10 9.80 -53.51
CA ILE A 9 38.10 9.54 -52.45
C ILE A 9 37.57 10.27 -51.19
N PHE A 10 37.18 9.57 -50.11
CA PHE A 10 38.01 9.23 -48.92
C PHE A 10 38.60 10.48 -48.21
N PHE A 11 38.62 10.63 -46.87
CA PHE A 11 38.19 9.74 -45.77
C PHE A 11 37.92 10.53 -44.45
N SER A 12 37.60 9.79 -43.39
CA SER A 12 37.23 10.16 -42.00
C SER A 12 38.02 11.22 -41.21
N ALA A 13 37.29 12.00 -40.39
CA ALA A 13 37.54 12.29 -38.95
C ALA A 13 36.20 12.80 -38.34
N SER A 14 35.67 12.43 -37.17
CA SER A 14 36.17 11.92 -35.88
C SER A 14 36.53 13.02 -34.84
N GLN A 15 36.19 12.75 -33.57
CA GLN A 15 36.02 13.68 -32.43
C GLN A 15 34.81 14.63 -32.61
N GLU A 16 33.84 14.74 -31.69
CA GLU A 16 33.86 14.87 -30.22
C GLU A 16 34.26 16.27 -29.72
N THR A 17 33.25 17.07 -29.35
CA THR A 17 33.39 18.16 -28.38
C THR A 17 32.15 18.17 -27.48
N ILE A 18 32.32 17.68 -26.25
CA ILE A 18 31.37 17.97 -25.16
C ILE A 18 31.65 19.41 -24.72
N SER A 19 30.66 20.30 -24.85
CA SER A 19 30.71 21.63 -24.25
C SER A 19 29.61 21.75 -23.21
N GLN A 20 29.99 22.12 -21.99
CA GLN A 20 29.08 22.29 -20.87
C GLN A 20 28.39 23.67 -20.96
N CYS A 21 27.07 23.70 -20.85
CA CYS A 21 26.33 24.92 -20.50
C CYS A 21 25.69 24.69 -19.12
N SER A 22 26.38 25.15 -18.08
CA SER A 22 25.96 25.05 -16.67
C SER A 22 24.71 25.89 -16.38
N GLU A 23 23.85 25.40 -15.49
CA GLU A 23 22.64 26.09 -15.05
C GLU A 23 22.93 27.41 -14.34
N THR A 24 22.50 28.54 -14.92
CA THR A 24 22.51 29.84 -14.24
C THR A 24 21.23 30.04 -13.41
N LYS A 25 21.39 30.06 -12.08
CA LYS A 25 20.31 30.31 -11.11
C LYS A 25 19.57 31.63 -11.40
N SER A 26 18.23 31.60 -11.48
CA SER A 26 17.39 32.64 -10.86
C SER A 26 15.88 32.31 -10.88
N ARG A 27 15.25 32.29 -9.70
CA ARG A 27 14.03 33.08 -9.37
C ARG A 27 13.74 33.03 -7.86
N PRO A 28 13.01 34.03 -7.29
CA PRO A 28 13.09 34.34 -5.86
C PRO A 28 11.99 33.70 -4.99
N ARG A 29 12.05 34.00 -3.69
CA ARG A 29 11.20 33.54 -2.59
C ARG A 29 10.18 34.63 -2.18
N ALA A 30 9.13 34.24 -1.45
CA ALA A 30 8.03 35.10 -0.95
C ALA A 30 7.04 35.58 -2.05
N VAL A 31 5.79 35.98 -1.76
CA VAL A 31 5.16 36.37 -0.48
C VAL A 31 3.90 35.51 -0.19
N CYS A 32 3.52 35.41 1.09
CA CYS A 32 2.30 34.74 1.54
C CYS A 32 1.12 35.73 1.65
N GLN A 33 -0.05 35.35 1.17
CA GLN A 33 -1.33 35.89 1.66
C GLN A 33 -2.25 34.74 2.10
N ARG A 34 -2.87 34.93 3.26
CA ARG A 34 -3.88 34.05 3.87
C ARG A 34 -5.28 34.64 3.64
N LEU A 35 -6.28 33.95 4.20
CA LEU A 35 -7.69 34.35 4.39
C LEU A 35 -8.56 34.16 3.14
N THR A 36 -9.76 33.56 3.21
CA THR A 36 -10.41 32.83 4.34
C THR A 36 -11.53 31.93 3.79
N ASN A 37 -11.66 30.70 4.27
CA ASN A 37 -12.96 30.21 4.76
C ASN A 37 -12.78 28.99 5.70
N PRO A 38 -13.50 28.88 6.84
CA PRO A 38 -13.25 27.83 7.83
C PRO A 38 -14.34 26.74 7.85
N TYR A 39 -13.98 25.47 7.65
CA TYR A 39 -14.83 24.33 8.02
C TYR A 39 -14.04 23.02 8.25
N PHE A 40 -13.03 23.07 9.11
CA PHE A 40 -12.48 21.88 9.79
C PHE A 40 -11.75 22.31 11.06
N ALA A 41 -12.30 21.97 12.22
CA ALA A 41 -11.78 22.36 13.53
C ALA A 41 -11.59 21.14 14.43
N CYS A 42 -10.39 20.55 14.40
CA CYS A 42 -9.88 19.68 15.45
C CYS A 42 -8.61 20.30 16.04
N PRO A 43 -8.64 20.81 17.28
CA PRO A 43 -7.42 21.11 18.02
C PRO A 43 -6.88 19.84 18.69
N VAL A 44 -5.58 19.62 18.54
CA VAL A 44 -4.79 18.63 19.28
C VAL A 44 -3.93 19.40 20.29
N MET A 45 -3.57 18.79 21.43
CA MET A 45 -2.22 18.80 22.04
C MET A 45 -2.23 18.69 23.57
N GLU A 46 -1.62 17.61 24.06
CA GLU A 46 -0.56 17.58 25.08
C GLU A 46 -0.03 18.94 25.60
N THR A 47 0.10 19.13 26.92
CA THR A 47 1.37 19.49 27.61
C THR A 47 1.20 19.59 29.14
N LEU A 48 2.31 19.73 29.87
CA LEU A 48 2.43 19.38 31.29
C LEU A 48 2.69 20.56 32.25
N LYS A 49 1.90 20.60 33.34
CA LYS A 49 2.37 20.65 34.75
C LYS A 49 3.15 21.88 35.29
N LYS A 50 2.52 22.68 36.16
CA LYS A 50 3.13 23.13 37.43
C LYS A 50 2.10 23.44 38.55
N LYS A 51 2.61 23.55 39.78
CA LYS A 51 1.99 23.65 41.13
C LYS A 51 1.46 25.07 41.47
N GLU A 52 0.70 25.34 42.54
CA GLU A 52 0.09 24.50 43.62
C GLU A 52 -1.38 24.97 43.89
N GLU A 53 -2.02 25.24 45.06
CA GLU A 53 -1.71 25.19 46.53
C GLU A 53 -3.00 25.15 47.39
N VAL A 54 -2.93 24.58 48.61
CA VAL A 54 -3.89 24.64 49.77
C VAL A 54 -5.33 24.07 49.61
N ALA A 55 -5.91 23.62 50.72
CA ALA A 55 -7.23 22.94 50.91
C ALA A 55 -7.88 23.49 52.23
N PRO A 56 -8.88 22.87 52.92
CA PRO A 56 -9.81 21.77 52.60
C PRO A 56 -11.30 22.10 52.94
N GLU A 57 -12.22 21.12 52.88
CA GLU A 57 -13.13 20.66 53.98
C GLU A 57 -14.17 19.65 53.42
N VAL A 58 -14.96 18.98 54.28
CA VAL A 58 -15.87 17.85 53.96
C VAL A 58 -17.30 18.14 54.45
N GLU A 59 -18.32 17.83 53.63
CA GLU A 59 -19.72 18.12 53.93
C GLU A 59 -20.37 17.13 54.93
N LYS A 60 -21.39 17.62 55.66
CA LYS A 60 -22.25 16.86 56.58
C LYS A 60 -23.70 16.83 56.06
N PRO A 61 -24.49 15.82 56.47
CA PRO A 61 -25.94 15.98 56.70
C PRO A 61 -26.29 16.17 58.20
N THR A 62 -27.53 16.59 58.49
CA THR A 62 -28.04 16.98 59.83
C THR A 62 -29.16 16.06 60.37
N GLU A 63 -29.65 16.36 61.60
CA GLU A 63 -30.45 15.47 62.48
C GLU A 63 -31.98 15.79 62.58
N GLU A 64 -32.62 15.30 63.67
CA GLU A 64 -34.01 15.47 64.20
C GLU A 64 -35.08 14.43 63.77
N ASP A 65 -35.81 13.70 64.66
CA ASP A 65 -35.76 13.50 66.14
C ASP A 65 -36.46 12.15 66.62
N ASP A 66 -36.89 11.96 67.89
CA ASP A 66 -37.41 10.71 68.52
C ASP A 66 -38.96 10.55 68.50
N SER A 67 -39.43 9.31 68.42
CA SER A 67 -40.75 8.90 68.96
C SER A 67 -40.69 7.45 69.48
N LYS A 68 -40.57 7.34 70.80
CA LYS A 68 -40.46 6.11 71.61
C LYS A 68 -41.70 5.20 71.52
N PRO A 69 -41.54 3.86 71.70
CA PRO A 69 -41.47 3.31 73.07
C PRO A 69 -40.44 2.19 73.32
N LYS A 70 -40.14 1.94 74.61
CA LYS A 70 -39.24 0.87 75.11
C LYS A 70 -39.90 -0.52 75.07
N PRO A 71 -39.09 -1.59 75.03
CA PRO A 71 -39.17 -2.60 76.10
C PRO A 71 -37.87 -2.75 76.93
N LYS A 72 -37.96 -3.54 78.00
CA LYS A 72 -37.03 -3.57 79.15
C LYS A 72 -35.79 -4.42 78.88
N ALA A 73 -34.63 -3.99 79.40
CA ALA A 73 -33.44 -4.84 79.50
C ALA A 73 -33.46 -5.67 80.79
N PHE A 74 -33.08 -6.95 80.73
CA PHE A 74 -32.80 -7.79 81.91
C PHE A 74 -31.89 -8.97 81.53
N ALA A 75 -30.58 -8.79 81.66
CA ALA A 75 -29.57 -9.85 81.62
C ALA A 75 -28.38 -9.43 82.52
N PRO A 76 -27.77 -10.35 83.29
CA PRO A 76 -26.82 -9.98 84.35
C PRO A 76 -25.41 -9.71 83.80
N ALA A 77 -24.60 -9.01 84.61
CA ALA A 77 -23.19 -8.79 84.32
C ALA A 77 -22.42 -10.12 84.32
N ILE A 78 -21.88 -10.50 83.17
CA ILE A 78 -20.99 -11.66 83.04
C ILE A 78 -19.64 -11.27 83.63
N ALA A 79 -19.26 -11.92 84.75
CA ALA A 79 -17.95 -11.75 85.36
C ALA A 79 -16.85 -12.19 84.38
N GLY A 80 -15.69 -11.50 84.43
CA GLY A 80 -14.57 -11.80 83.54
C GLY A 80 -14.13 -13.27 83.61
N PRO A 81 -13.76 -13.89 82.48
CA PRO A 81 -13.44 -15.31 82.43
C PRO A 81 -12.27 -15.64 83.36
N LYS A 82 -12.52 -16.47 84.37
CA LYS A 82 -11.46 -17.04 85.20
C LYS A 82 -10.62 -17.97 84.33
N ILE A 83 -9.36 -17.60 84.13
CA ILE A 83 -8.37 -18.43 83.45
C ILE A 83 -8.06 -19.61 84.39
N PRO A 84 -8.33 -20.87 84.02
CA PRO A 84 -7.85 -22.02 84.79
C PRO A 84 -6.33 -22.12 84.60
N GLU A 85 -5.62 -22.46 85.67
CA GLU A 85 -4.15 -22.55 85.67
C GLU A 85 -3.64 -23.75 84.86
N GLY A 86 -2.43 -23.62 84.30
CA GLY A 86 -1.49 -24.74 84.35
C GLY A 86 -1.26 -25.58 83.09
N GLU A 87 -1.88 -25.30 81.94
CA GLU A 87 -1.32 -25.82 80.67
C GLU A 87 -0.15 -24.92 80.24
N LYS A 88 1.00 -25.53 79.94
CA LYS A 88 2.17 -24.78 79.45
C LYS A 88 1.91 -24.31 78.04
N VAL A 89 1.75 -22.99 77.88
CA VAL A 89 1.84 -22.33 76.58
C VAL A 89 3.28 -22.39 76.09
N ASP A 90 3.64 -23.49 75.44
CA ASP A 90 4.94 -23.67 74.82
C ASP A 90 5.12 -22.62 73.71
N PHE A 91 6.04 -21.68 73.94
CA PHE A 91 6.25 -20.54 73.04
C PHE A 91 6.67 -20.95 71.63
N ASP A 92 7.30 -22.12 71.49
CA ASP A 92 7.66 -22.73 70.20
C ASP A 92 6.42 -23.20 69.42
N ASP A 93 5.39 -23.72 70.10
CA ASP A 93 4.11 -24.06 69.49
C ASP A 93 3.34 -22.80 69.05
N ILE A 94 3.43 -21.70 69.82
CA ILE A 94 2.87 -20.40 69.42
C ILE A 94 3.61 -19.84 68.17
N GLN A 95 4.94 -19.98 68.10
CA GLN A 95 5.71 -19.58 66.92
C GLN A 95 5.40 -20.47 65.70
N LYS A 96 5.29 -21.79 65.91
CA LYS A 96 4.91 -22.75 64.87
C LYS A 96 3.50 -22.47 64.33
N LYS A 97 2.52 -22.28 65.20
CA LYS A 97 1.13 -21.91 64.84
C LYS A 97 1.00 -20.50 64.24
N ARG A 98 2.02 -19.65 64.37
CA ARG A 98 2.15 -18.42 63.57
C ARG A 98 2.65 -18.76 62.17
N GLN A 99 3.79 -19.43 62.04
CA GLN A 99 4.37 -19.82 60.75
C GLN A 99 3.39 -20.65 59.90
N GLU A 100 2.65 -21.59 60.49
CA GLU A 100 1.62 -22.38 59.82
C GLU A 100 0.46 -21.52 59.29
N LYS A 101 0.08 -20.44 60.00
CA LYS A 101 -0.93 -19.47 59.53
C LYS A 101 -0.38 -18.57 58.44
N ASP A 102 0.80 -18.00 58.64
CA ASP A 102 1.46 -17.11 57.69
C ASP A 102 1.68 -17.85 56.34
N LEU A 103 2.06 -19.13 56.38
CA LEU A 103 2.18 -19.99 55.19
C LEU A 103 0.82 -20.33 54.55
N ALA A 104 -0.22 -20.61 55.34
CA ALA A 104 -1.56 -20.88 54.82
C ALA A 104 -2.20 -19.63 54.18
N GLU A 105 -2.00 -18.46 54.77
CA GLU A 105 -2.40 -17.16 54.22
C GLU A 105 -1.65 -16.86 52.93
N LEU A 106 -0.33 -17.03 52.90
CA LEU A 106 0.47 -16.87 51.67
C LEU A 106 0.02 -17.83 50.55
N HIS A 107 -0.22 -19.11 50.85
CA HIS A 107 -0.76 -20.06 49.87
C HIS A 107 -2.15 -19.62 49.36
N SER A 108 -3.04 -19.16 50.24
CA SER A 108 -4.36 -18.67 49.86
C SER A 108 -4.30 -17.41 49.00
N LEU A 109 -3.41 -16.46 49.29
CA LEU A 109 -3.17 -15.28 48.45
C LEU A 109 -2.61 -15.65 47.06
N ILE A 110 -1.68 -16.61 47.01
CA ILE A 110 -1.09 -17.11 45.75
C ILE A 110 -2.18 -17.77 44.90
N GLU A 111 -2.97 -18.67 45.48
CA GLU A 111 -4.06 -19.36 44.78
C GLU A 111 -5.15 -18.38 44.33
N ALA A 112 -5.56 -17.44 45.19
CA ALA A 112 -6.54 -16.40 44.84
C ALA A 112 -6.04 -15.51 43.68
N HIS A 113 -4.76 -15.13 43.67
CA HIS A 113 -4.17 -14.36 42.58
C HIS A 113 -4.14 -15.14 41.26
N PHE A 114 -3.80 -16.44 41.28
CA PHE A 114 -3.87 -17.29 40.08
C PHE A 114 -5.30 -17.51 39.58
N ILE A 115 -6.26 -17.75 40.49
CA ILE A 115 -7.67 -17.94 40.14
C ILE A 115 -8.28 -16.65 39.58
N GLN A 116 -7.99 -15.48 40.17
CA GLN A 116 -8.45 -14.20 39.65
C GLN A 116 -7.86 -13.96 38.26
N ARG A 117 -6.54 -14.14 38.11
CA ARG A 117 -5.85 -13.94 36.83
C ARG A 117 -6.35 -14.87 35.73
N SER A 118 -6.63 -16.14 36.03
CA SER A 118 -7.22 -17.07 35.05
C SER A 118 -8.57 -16.57 34.54
N LYS A 119 -9.45 -16.10 35.44
CA LYS A 119 -10.74 -15.52 35.08
C LYS A 119 -10.60 -14.24 34.25
N ASP A 120 -9.69 -13.34 34.64
CA ASP A 120 -9.42 -12.11 33.91
C ASP A 120 -8.90 -12.40 32.49
N GLU A 121 -8.02 -13.41 32.34
CA GLU A 121 -7.49 -13.86 31.05
C GLU A 121 -8.55 -14.58 30.19
N GLU A 122 -9.41 -15.42 30.79
CA GLU A 122 -10.55 -16.06 30.14
C GLU A 122 -11.57 -15.02 29.65
N GLU A 123 -11.98 -14.07 30.49
CA GLU A 123 -12.88 -12.98 30.12
C GLU A 123 -12.29 -12.12 28.99
N LEU A 124 -11.00 -11.76 29.08
CA LEU A 124 -10.29 -11.03 28.04
C LEU A 124 -10.28 -11.81 26.71
N ILE A 125 -10.01 -13.12 26.74
CA ILE A 125 -10.05 -13.98 25.55
C ILE A 125 -11.46 -14.01 24.93
N THR A 126 -12.53 -14.15 25.74
CA THR A 126 -13.91 -14.11 25.18
C THR A 126 -14.25 -12.75 24.57
N LEU A 127 -13.78 -11.66 25.16
CA LEU A 127 -13.99 -10.30 24.66
C LEU A 127 -13.22 -10.04 23.35
N VAL A 128 -11.96 -10.47 23.28
CA VAL A 128 -11.14 -10.41 22.05
C VAL A 128 -11.79 -11.23 20.94
N ASN A 129 -12.14 -12.49 21.19
CA ASN A 129 -12.84 -13.34 20.22
C ASN A 129 -14.14 -12.70 19.70
N ARG A 130 -14.90 -12.01 20.55
CA ARG A 130 -16.12 -11.28 20.17
C ARG A 130 -15.83 -10.03 19.35
N ILE A 131 -14.71 -9.33 19.60
CA ILE A 131 -14.25 -8.19 18.80
C ILE A 131 -13.74 -8.65 17.43
N GLU A 132 -12.97 -9.74 17.38
CA GLU A 132 -12.43 -10.31 16.14
C GLU A 132 -13.53 -10.88 15.25
N LYS A 133 -14.49 -11.62 15.81
CA LYS A 133 -15.70 -12.04 15.07
C LYS A 133 -16.43 -10.85 14.44
N ARG A 134 -16.65 -9.77 15.21
CA ARG A 134 -17.25 -8.52 14.70
C ARG A 134 -16.39 -7.77 13.67
N ARG A 135 -15.07 -7.96 13.66
CA ARG A 135 -14.17 -7.42 12.62
C ARG A 135 -14.27 -8.27 11.35
N ALA A 136 -14.27 -9.60 11.47
CA ALA A 136 -14.44 -10.54 10.36
C ALA A 136 -15.81 -10.36 9.68
N GLU A 137 -16.90 -10.27 10.43
CA GLU A 137 -18.26 -10.01 9.91
C GLU A 137 -18.33 -8.71 9.08
N ARG A 138 -17.67 -7.64 9.52
CA ARG A 138 -17.58 -6.37 8.76
C ARG A 138 -16.70 -6.50 7.52
N ALA A 139 -15.56 -7.17 7.62
CA ALA A 139 -14.66 -7.39 6.50
C ALA A 139 -15.37 -8.22 5.41
N GLU A 140 -16.09 -9.27 5.79
CA GLU A 140 -16.86 -10.11 4.86
C GLU A 140 -18.03 -9.34 4.25
N THR A 141 -18.76 -8.54 5.04
CA THR A 141 -19.79 -7.62 4.52
C THR A 141 -19.22 -6.62 3.51
N GLN A 142 -17.98 -6.15 3.70
CA GLN A 142 -17.29 -5.28 2.75
C GLN A 142 -16.83 -6.05 1.50
N ARG A 143 -16.35 -7.28 1.64
CA ARG A 143 -15.98 -8.16 0.51
C ARG A 143 -17.16 -8.46 -0.39
N ILE A 144 -18.29 -8.93 0.18
CA ILE A 144 -19.52 -9.24 -0.56
C ILE A 144 -20.00 -8.00 -1.34
N ARG A 145 -20.04 -6.81 -0.71
CA ARG A 145 -20.42 -5.56 -1.39
C ARG A 145 -19.44 -5.17 -2.51
N ALA A 146 -18.14 -5.35 -2.31
CA ALA A 146 -17.13 -5.06 -3.33
C ALA A 146 -17.18 -6.07 -4.49
N GLU A 147 -17.55 -7.32 -4.22
CA GLU A 147 -17.72 -8.38 -5.22
C GLU A 147 -19.01 -8.18 -6.04
N GLU A 148 -20.15 -7.92 -5.39
CA GLU A 148 -21.39 -7.54 -6.06
C GLU A 148 -21.22 -6.28 -6.93
N GLU A 149 -20.55 -5.24 -6.42
CA GLU A 149 -20.32 -4.02 -7.19
C GLU A 149 -19.40 -4.26 -8.38
N LYS A 150 -18.34 -5.07 -8.21
CA LYS A 150 -17.48 -5.52 -9.30
C LYS A 150 -18.24 -6.36 -10.33
N GLU A 151 -19.19 -7.20 -9.92
CA GLU A 151 -20.05 -7.99 -10.81
C GLU A 151 -21.02 -7.09 -11.58
N ARG A 152 -21.66 -6.12 -10.92
CA ARG A 152 -22.51 -5.09 -11.57
C ARG A 152 -21.71 -4.32 -12.62
N GLN A 153 -20.50 -3.87 -12.28
CA GLN A 153 -19.60 -3.18 -13.22
C GLN A 153 -19.14 -4.09 -14.37
N ALA A 154 -18.83 -5.36 -14.09
CA ALA A 154 -18.45 -6.33 -15.11
C ALA A 154 -19.59 -6.60 -16.12
N ARG A 155 -20.82 -6.81 -15.64
CA ARG A 155 -22.00 -7.02 -16.50
C ARG A 155 -22.31 -5.79 -17.37
N VAL A 156 -22.18 -4.58 -16.82
CA VAL A 156 -22.32 -3.33 -17.59
C VAL A 156 -21.18 -3.16 -18.60
N ALA A 157 -19.96 -3.57 -18.27
CA ALA A 157 -18.84 -3.57 -19.20
C ALA A 157 -19.04 -4.59 -20.34
N GLU A 158 -19.52 -5.80 -20.03
CA GLU A 158 -19.79 -6.87 -21.01
C GLU A 158 -20.94 -6.50 -21.96
N GLU A 159 -22.06 -5.98 -21.44
CA GLU A 159 -23.17 -5.53 -22.29
C GLU A 159 -22.72 -4.37 -23.20
N LYS A 160 -21.93 -3.43 -22.66
CA LYS A 160 -21.33 -2.34 -23.43
C LYS A 160 -20.34 -2.86 -24.47
N GLU A 161 -19.55 -3.90 -24.15
CA GLU A 161 -18.63 -4.51 -25.12
C GLU A 161 -19.39 -5.25 -26.21
N ARG A 162 -20.43 -6.04 -25.88
CA ARG A 162 -21.30 -6.70 -26.87
C ARG A 162 -21.91 -5.67 -27.83
N LYS A 163 -22.32 -4.51 -27.32
CA LYS A 163 -22.81 -3.37 -28.11
C LYS A 163 -21.70 -2.69 -28.92
N GLU A 164 -20.49 -2.50 -28.38
CA GLU A 164 -19.33 -1.97 -29.12
C GLU A 164 -18.92 -2.93 -30.25
N GLN A 165 -19.01 -4.25 -30.05
CA GLN A 165 -18.74 -5.27 -31.07
C GLN A 165 -19.81 -5.28 -32.18
N GLU A 166 -21.10 -5.18 -31.84
CA GLU A 166 -22.17 -5.09 -32.85
C GLU A 166 -22.09 -3.78 -33.64
N GLU A 167 -21.87 -2.64 -32.96
CA GLU A 167 -21.68 -1.36 -33.63
C GLU A 167 -20.41 -1.36 -34.50
N ALA A 168 -19.31 -1.95 -34.03
CA ALA A 168 -18.09 -2.11 -34.83
C ALA A 168 -18.29 -3.01 -36.06
N ARG A 169 -19.13 -4.05 -35.98
CA ARG A 169 -19.51 -4.87 -37.14
C ARG A 169 -20.37 -4.07 -38.11
N LYS A 170 -21.44 -3.42 -37.63
CA LYS A 170 -22.33 -2.57 -38.44
C LYS A 170 -21.59 -1.41 -39.10
N ARG A 171 -20.60 -0.84 -38.41
CA ARG A 171 -19.69 0.19 -38.93
C ARG A 171 -18.72 -0.37 -39.97
N GLN A 172 -18.15 -1.56 -39.77
CA GLN A 172 -17.32 -2.22 -40.78
C GLN A 172 -18.12 -2.59 -42.04
N ASP A 173 -19.36 -3.07 -41.91
CA ASP A 173 -20.25 -3.33 -43.05
C ASP A 173 -20.69 -2.03 -43.74
N GLY A 174 -20.95 -0.96 -42.97
CA GLY A 174 -21.26 0.37 -43.48
C GLY A 174 -20.08 1.00 -44.24
N ASP A 175 -18.88 0.98 -43.65
CA ASP A 175 -17.66 1.46 -44.27
C ASP A 175 -17.25 0.57 -45.46
N ALA A 176 -17.49 -0.75 -45.43
CA ALA A 176 -17.28 -1.63 -46.58
C ALA A 176 -18.25 -1.34 -47.74
N LYS A 177 -19.54 -1.12 -47.45
CA LYS A 177 -20.54 -0.72 -48.47
C LYS A 177 -20.24 0.67 -49.04
N LYS A 178 -19.95 1.65 -48.17
CA LYS A 178 -19.54 3.01 -48.55
C LYS A 178 -18.24 2.99 -49.35
N LYS A 179 -17.25 2.18 -48.95
CA LYS A 179 -16.00 1.97 -49.70
C LYS A 179 -16.24 1.25 -51.02
N LYS A 180 -17.16 0.29 -51.12
CA LYS A 180 -17.51 -0.36 -52.41
C LYS A 180 -18.18 0.63 -53.37
N ALA A 181 -19.13 1.42 -52.89
CA ALA A 181 -19.77 2.49 -53.67
C ALA A 181 -18.77 3.57 -54.10
N LEU A 182 -17.98 4.11 -53.16
CA LEU A 182 -16.92 5.08 -53.48
C LEU A 182 -15.85 4.46 -54.38
N SER A 183 -15.48 3.19 -54.23
CA SER A 183 -14.50 2.52 -55.10
C SER A 183 -15.00 2.33 -56.53
N ASN A 184 -16.31 2.14 -56.75
CA ASN A 184 -16.89 2.15 -58.11
C ASN A 184 -16.76 3.52 -58.78
N MET A 185 -16.75 4.62 -58.00
CA MET A 185 -16.55 5.99 -58.50
C MET A 185 -15.05 6.39 -58.55
N THR A 186 -14.24 5.85 -57.64
CA THR A 186 -12.80 6.16 -57.44
C THR A 186 -11.89 5.27 -58.31
N GLN A 187 -12.38 4.17 -58.88
CA GLN A 187 -11.57 3.35 -59.80
C GLN A 187 -11.17 4.07 -61.09
N GLN A 188 -11.81 5.21 -61.41
CA GLN A 188 -11.38 6.10 -62.50
C GLN A 188 -10.37 7.18 -62.02
N TYR A 189 -10.32 7.51 -60.72
CA TYR A 189 -9.41 8.50 -60.13
C TYR A 189 -9.23 8.28 -58.60
N GLY A 190 -8.02 7.95 -58.13
CA GLY A 190 -7.66 8.12 -56.70
C GLY A 190 -7.00 6.96 -55.95
N GLY A 191 -5.88 6.41 -56.44
CA GLY A 191 -5.17 5.28 -55.79
C GLY A 191 -4.46 5.55 -54.44
N VAL A 192 -4.67 6.71 -53.80
CA VAL A 192 -3.77 7.21 -52.72
C VAL A 192 -4.32 7.06 -51.30
N GLN A 193 -5.63 7.22 -51.06
CA GLN A 193 -6.18 7.47 -49.72
C GLN A 193 -6.48 6.22 -48.85
N GLN A 194 -6.13 5.01 -49.27
CA GLN A 194 -6.61 3.77 -48.61
C GLN A 194 -5.81 3.26 -47.39
N ARG A 195 -4.70 3.90 -46.97
CA ARG A 195 -3.79 3.30 -45.96
C ARG A 195 -4.25 3.43 -44.50
N ASP A 196 -4.90 4.52 -44.11
CA ASP A 196 -5.11 4.82 -42.69
C ASP A 196 -6.40 4.25 -42.07
N GLY A 197 -7.41 3.94 -42.88
CA GLY A 197 -8.76 3.58 -42.42
C GLY A 197 -8.93 2.20 -41.76
N LYS A 198 -7.87 1.38 -41.58
CA LYS A 198 -7.99 -0.02 -41.13
C LYS A 198 -7.52 -0.31 -39.69
N ARG A 199 -7.57 0.70 -38.80
CA ARG A 199 -7.38 0.52 -37.33
C ARG A 199 -8.70 0.21 -36.60
N GLY A 200 -9.53 -0.65 -37.17
CA GLY A 200 -10.84 -1.08 -36.65
C GLY A 200 -10.77 -2.10 -35.51
N ALA A 201 -9.94 -1.82 -34.49
CA ALA A 201 -9.87 -2.52 -33.20
C ALA A 201 -8.92 -1.72 -32.29
N LYS A 202 -9.10 -1.78 -30.96
CA LYS A 202 -8.14 -1.24 -29.98
C LYS A 202 -6.85 -2.09 -29.91
N LYS A 203 -6.14 -2.24 -31.04
CA LYS A 203 -4.76 -2.73 -31.05
C LYS A 203 -3.93 -1.74 -30.26
N LEU A 204 -3.54 -2.12 -29.04
CA LEU A 204 -2.56 -1.39 -28.21
C LEU A 204 -1.43 -0.90 -29.12
N THR A 205 -1.25 0.42 -29.16
CA THR A 205 -0.26 1.03 -30.04
C THR A 205 1.14 0.54 -29.65
N GLU A 206 2.08 0.52 -30.60
CA GLU A 206 3.46 0.12 -30.28
C GLU A 206 4.08 1.01 -29.17
N ARG A 207 3.57 2.24 -29.00
CA ARG A 207 3.90 3.13 -27.88
C ARG A 207 3.41 2.60 -26.53
N GLU A 208 2.17 2.11 -26.46
CA GLU A 208 1.60 1.52 -25.24
C GLU A 208 2.21 0.16 -24.92
N LYS A 209 2.43 -0.70 -25.93
CA LYS A 209 3.16 -1.96 -25.77
C LYS A 209 4.57 -1.72 -25.23
N LYS A 210 5.33 -0.80 -25.85
CA LYS A 210 6.67 -0.41 -25.37
C LYS A 210 6.62 0.13 -23.94
N LYS A 211 5.61 0.97 -23.60
CA LYS A 211 5.43 1.46 -22.22
C LYS A 211 5.19 0.31 -21.24
N LYS A 212 4.29 -0.63 -21.57
CA LYS A 212 3.98 -1.82 -20.75
C LYS A 212 5.22 -2.69 -20.51
N ILE A 213 5.94 -3.07 -21.56
CA ILE A 213 7.16 -3.89 -21.48
C ILE A 213 8.26 -3.19 -20.67
N LEU A 214 8.40 -1.87 -20.81
CA LEU A 214 9.36 -1.10 -20.00
C LEU A 214 8.95 -0.97 -18.53
N SER A 215 7.66 -0.89 -18.20
CA SER A 215 7.21 -0.97 -16.81
C SER A 215 7.39 -2.38 -16.21
N GLU A 216 7.16 -3.44 -16.98
CA GLU A 216 7.36 -4.83 -16.54
C GLU A 216 8.85 -5.14 -16.28
N ARG A 217 9.76 -4.58 -17.09
CA ARG A 217 11.21 -4.68 -16.86
C ARG A 217 11.72 -3.80 -15.71
N ARG A 218 10.98 -2.77 -15.31
CA ARG A 218 11.42 -1.82 -14.26
C ARG A 218 11.06 -2.33 -12.87
N LYS A 219 11.98 -3.08 -12.26
CA LYS A 219 11.92 -3.42 -10.83
C LYS A 219 11.83 -2.13 -10.00
N PRO A 220 10.86 -1.98 -9.08
CA PRO A 220 10.86 -0.87 -8.13
C PRO A 220 12.02 -1.05 -7.15
N LEU A 221 12.65 0.06 -6.75
CA LEU A 221 13.74 0.07 -5.78
C LEU A 221 13.20 0.62 -4.46
N ASN A 222 13.38 -0.15 -3.38
CA ASN A 222 13.21 0.32 -2.00
C ASN A 222 14.62 0.53 -1.43
N ILE A 223 14.93 1.77 -1.04
CA ILE A 223 16.28 2.21 -0.64
C ILE A 223 16.27 2.70 0.82
N ASP A 224 15.12 3.19 1.30
CA ASP A 224 14.97 4.04 2.49
C ASP A 224 15.28 3.34 3.83
N ASN A 225 15.45 2.00 3.83
CA ASN A 225 15.65 1.17 5.01
C ASN A 225 16.82 0.17 4.88
N LEU A 226 17.83 0.48 4.04
CA LEU A 226 18.99 -0.39 3.81
C LEU A 226 20.23 0.08 4.59
N THR A 227 21.06 -0.88 5.03
CA THR A 227 22.37 -0.62 5.62
C THR A 227 23.41 -0.31 4.54
N GLU A 228 24.50 0.39 4.90
CA GLU A 228 25.49 0.90 3.95
C GLU A 228 26.07 -0.18 3.02
N ASP A 229 26.40 -1.36 3.54
CA ASP A 229 26.98 -2.44 2.73
C ASP A 229 25.96 -3.06 1.76
N LYS A 230 24.67 -3.15 2.16
CA LYS A 230 23.57 -3.55 1.27
C LYS A 230 23.31 -2.51 0.18
N LEU A 231 23.59 -1.23 0.45
CA LEU A 231 23.56 -0.18 -0.57
C LEU A 231 24.72 -0.33 -1.56
N LYS A 232 25.94 -0.70 -1.11
CA LYS A 232 27.09 -1.01 -1.99
C LYS A 232 26.79 -2.22 -2.87
N GLU A 233 26.27 -3.31 -2.30
CA GLU A 233 25.80 -4.49 -3.05
C GLU A 233 24.77 -4.12 -4.12
N LYS A 234 23.72 -3.37 -3.75
CA LYS A 234 22.67 -2.95 -4.68
C LYS A 234 23.17 -1.99 -5.75
N ALA A 235 24.14 -1.13 -5.45
CA ALA A 235 24.78 -0.28 -6.45
C ALA A 235 25.55 -1.11 -7.48
N ASN A 236 26.32 -2.12 -7.03
CA ASN A 236 27.02 -3.05 -7.92
C ASN A 236 26.05 -3.89 -8.78
N GLU A 237 24.97 -4.42 -8.20
CA GLU A 237 23.91 -5.11 -8.95
C GLU A 237 23.32 -4.26 -10.07
N LEU A 238 23.01 -2.98 -9.78
CA LEU A 238 22.46 -2.04 -10.76
C LEU A 238 23.50 -1.65 -11.82
N TRP A 239 24.78 -1.55 -11.45
CA TRP A 239 25.88 -1.31 -12.39
C TRP A 239 26.09 -2.49 -13.34
N HIS A 240 26.13 -3.71 -12.84
CA HIS A 240 26.19 -4.93 -13.67
C HIS A 240 24.98 -5.03 -14.60
N TRP A 241 23.77 -4.75 -14.11
CA TRP A 241 22.55 -4.74 -14.91
C TRP A 241 22.58 -3.69 -16.03
N LEU A 242 23.13 -2.49 -15.76
CA LEU A 242 23.35 -1.46 -16.78
C LEU A 242 24.33 -1.94 -17.87
N MET A 243 25.44 -2.57 -17.48
CA MET A 243 26.44 -3.07 -18.42
C MET A 243 25.90 -4.18 -19.33
N THR A 244 25.08 -5.10 -18.80
CA THR A 244 24.37 -6.11 -19.61
C THR A 244 23.45 -5.46 -20.65
N LEU A 245 22.67 -4.45 -20.26
CA LEU A 245 21.76 -3.75 -21.17
C LEU A 245 22.50 -2.95 -22.26
N GLU A 246 23.66 -2.37 -21.94
CA GLU A 246 24.49 -1.65 -22.92
C GLU A 246 25.15 -2.63 -23.91
N ALA A 247 25.56 -3.81 -23.45
CA ALA A 247 26.05 -4.90 -24.31
C ALA A 247 24.95 -5.44 -25.25
N GLU A 248 23.75 -5.75 -24.74
CA GLU A 248 22.60 -6.15 -25.58
C GLU A 248 22.28 -5.11 -26.66
N LYS A 249 22.32 -3.82 -26.30
CA LYS A 249 22.10 -2.68 -27.18
C LYS A 249 23.18 -2.57 -28.27
N TYR A 250 24.45 -2.80 -27.93
CA TYR A 250 25.55 -2.84 -28.90
C TYR A 250 25.33 -3.97 -29.92
N ASP A 251 25.06 -5.17 -29.44
CA ASP A 251 24.78 -6.37 -30.25
C ASP A 251 23.62 -6.17 -31.23
N LEU A 252 22.53 -5.55 -30.77
CA LEU A 252 21.38 -5.19 -31.60
C LEU A 252 21.71 -4.08 -32.61
N GLY A 253 22.62 -3.16 -32.25
CA GLY A 253 23.17 -2.15 -33.15
C GLY A 253 23.96 -2.76 -34.32
N GLU A 254 24.84 -3.72 -34.03
CA GLU A 254 25.61 -4.46 -35.05
C GLU A 254 24.71 -5.32 -35.93
N LYS A 255 23.76 -6.06 -35.34
CA LYS A 255 22.76 -6.83 -36.10
C LYS A 255 21.96 -5.92 -37.04
N LEU A 256 21.54 -4.73 -36.57
CA LEU A 256 20.85 -3.73 -37.41
C LEU A 256 21.75 -3.15 -38.53
N ARG A 257 23.04 -2.91 -38.28
CA ARG A 257 24.01 -2.49 -39.31
C ARG A 257 24.18 -3.58 -40.37
N ARG A 258 24.35 -4.84 -39.94
CA ARG A 258 24.46 -6.02 -40.82
C ARG A 258 23.22 -6.22 -41.69
N HIS A 259 22.02 -6.16 -41.11
CA HIS A 259 20.76 -6.31 -41.84
C HIS A 259 20.49 -5.17 -42.84
N LYS A 260 20.88 -3.92 -42.54
CA LYS A 260 20.80 -2.82 -43.51
C LYS A 260 21.63 -3.09 -44.75
N TYR A 261 22.82 -3.68 -44.60
CA TYR A 261 23.64 -4.10 -45.73
C TYR A 261 22.97 -5.22 -46.54
N ASP A 262 22.44 -6.26 -45.88
CA ASP A 262 21.73 -7.35 -46.58
C ASP A 262 20.53 -6.84 -47.37
N ILE A 263 19.72 -5.95 -46.79
CA ILE A 263 18.56 -5.35 -47.45
C ILE A 263 18.99 -4.58 -48.70
N ASN A 264 20.05 -3.77 -48.63
CA ASN A 264 20.56 -3.01 -49.78
C ASN A 264 21.07 -3.95 -50.90
N VAL A 265 21.78 -5.02 -50.55
CA VAL A 265 22.26 -6.03 -51.52
C VAL A 265 21.10 -6.80 -52.16
N LEU A 266 20.10 -7.19 -51.37
CA LEU A 266 18.90 -7.88 -51.88
C LEU A 266 18.06 -6.97 -52.78
N GLN A 267 17.87 -5.69 -52.41
CA GLN A 267 17.24 -4.70 -53.27
C GLN A 267 17.99 -4.53 -54.60
N THR A 268 19.33 -4.51 -54.57
CA THR A 268 20.15 -4.43 -55.79
C THR A 268 19.93 -5.65 -56.69
N ARG A 269 20.01 -6.87 -56.13
CA ARG A 269 19.78 -8.13 -56.86
C ARG A 269 18.37 -8.22 -57.46
N VAL A 270 17.34 -7.82 -56.74
CA VAL A 270 15.95 -7.74 -57.25
C VAL A 270 15.86 -6.72 -58.40
N THR A 271 16.52 -5.56 -58.27
CA THR A 271 16.58 -4.54 -59.32
C THR A 271 17.37 -4.99 -60.56
N GLU A 272 18.29 -5.95 -60.42
CA GLU A 272 19.01 -6.57 -61.54
C GLU A 272 18.15 -7.64 -62.21
N GLN A 273 17.49 -8.51 -61.44
CA GLN A 273 16.57 -9.53 -61.95
C GLN A 273 15.33 -8.94 -62.64
N GLN A 274 14.90 -7.73 -62.27
CA GLN A 274 13.81 -6.99 -62.93
C GLN A 274 14.21 -6.29 -64.24
N LYS A 275 15.47 -6.44 -64.69
CA LYS A 275 15.98 -5.88 -65.96
C LYS A 275 16.34 -6.97 -66.99
N LEU A 276 16.06 -8.23 -66.65
CA LEU A 276 16.17 -9.41 -67.50
C LEU A 276 14.76 -9.82 -67.98
#